data_AF-A0A4Q1EPE3-F1
#
_entry.id   AF-A0A4Q1EPE3-F1
#
_cell.length_a   1.000
_cell.length_b   1.000
_cell.length_c   1.000
_cell.angle_alpha   90.00
_cell.angle_beta   90.00
_cell.angle_gamma   90.00
#
_symmetry.space_group_name_H-M   'P 1'
#
loop_
_entity.id
_entity.type
_entity.pdbx_description
1 polymer ?
#
loop_
_entity_poly.entity_id
_entity_poly.type
_entity_poly.pdbx_seq_one_letter_code
_entity_poly.pdbx_strand_id
1 'polypeptide(L)'
;MQKEKLRNVRKRKGFTQQQVADYIATDVSNYSRKESGDVAIRKDEWEKIARFLEVPMEEIYEEEEAKQINNFDNITGSSGFGNNINGNLYCNVPEFLLESQRELIEMLKKENQRLQEEIKSLKNQ
;
A
#
# COMPACT_ATOMS: atom_id res chain seq x y z
N MET A 1 -8.04 -9.29 -1.32
CA MET A 1 -8.91 -10.37 -1.80
C MET A 1 -10.17 -9.80 -2.43
N GLN A 2 -10.80 -10.50 -3.38
CA GLN A 2 -12.12 -10.14 -3.90
C GLN A 2 -13.18 -10.30 -2.80
N LYS A 3 -14.17 -9.40 -2.74
CA LYS A 3 -15.27 -9.45 -1.75
C LYS A 3 -16.34 -10.43 -2.23
N GLU A 4 -16.04 -11.71 -2.10
CA GLU A 4 -16.88 -12.81 -2.59
C GLU A 4 -18.25 -12.85 -1.91
N LYS A 5 -18.36 -12.57 -0.60
CA LYS A 5 -19.67 -12.54 0.08
C LYS A 5 -20.56 -11.46 -0.51
N LEU A 6 -20.04 -10.24 -0.62
CA LEU A 6 -20.76 -9.11 -1.20
C LEU A 6 -21.21 -9.42 -2.64
N ARG A 7 -20.28 -9.91 -3.47
CA ARG A 7 -20.54 -10.23 -4.87
C ARG A 7 -21.61 -11.31 -5.03
N ASN A 8 -21.56 -12.36 -4.22
CA ASN A 8 -22.50 -13.47 -4.27
C ASN A 8 -23.90 -13.05 -3.82
N VAL A 9 -24.02 -12.27 -2.74
CA VAL A 9 -25.30 -11.72 -2.30
C VAL A 9 -25.90 -10.80 -3.35
N ARG A 10 -25.10 -9.88 -3.92
CA ARG A 10 -25.56 -8.98 -4.99
C ARG A 10 -26.11 -9.75 -6.19
N LYS A 11 -25.36 -10.75 -6.68
CA LYS A 11 -25.79 -11.59 -7.80
C LYS A 11 -27.04 -12.40 -7.48
N ARG A 12 -27.13 -13.00 -6.30
CA ARG A 12 -28.31 -13.75 -5.84
C ARG A 12 -29.56 -12.87 -5.79
N LYS A 13 -29.41 -11.61 -5.38
CA LYS A 13 -30.49 -10.61 -5.36
C LYS A 13 -30.78 -10.00 -6.74
N GLY A 14 -29.99 -10.31 -7.77
CA GLY A 14 -30.22 -9.85 -9.15
C GLY A 14 -29.80 -8.41 -9.44
N PHE A 15 -29.01 -7.79 -8.55
CA PHE A 15 -28.58 -6.40 -8.73
C PHE A 15 -27.30 -6.30 -9.57
N THR A 16 -27.26 -5.28 -10.42
CA THR A 16 -26.05 -4.91 -11.18
C THR A 16 -25.11 -4.05 -10.32
N GLN A 17 -23.84 -3.97 -10.73
CA GLN A 17 -22.88 -3.07 -10.08
C GLN A 17 -23.29 -1.59 -10.21
N GLN A 18 -23.89 -1.21 -11.34
CA GLN A 18 -24.43 0.14 -11.57
C GLN A 18 -25.49 0.50 -10.53
N GLN A 19 -26.45 -0.38 -10.27
CA GLN A 19 -27.52 -0.10 -9.32
C GLN A 19 -27.00 0.10 -7.89
N VAL A 20 -26.00 -0.67 -7.46
CA VAL A 20 -25.39 -0.48 -6.14
C VAL A 20 -24.58 0.81 -6.11
N ALA A 21 -23.84 1.11 -7.18
CA ALA A 21 -23.05 2.34 -7.30
C ALA A 21 -23.94 3.59 -7.23
N ASP A 22 -25.04 3.60 -7.96
CA ASP A 22 -26.04 4.67 -7.96
C ASP A 22 -26.62 4.89 -6.55
N TYR A 23 -26.93 3.80 -5.83
CA TYR A 23 -27.48 3.88 -4.49
C TYR A 23 -26.51 4.47 -3.47
N ILE A 24 -25.22 4.13 -3.55
CA ILE A 24 -24.19 4.65 -2.63
C ILE A 24 -23.55 5.95 -3.11
N ALA A 25 -24.08 6.55 -4.18
CA ALA A 25 -23.59 7.78 -4.80
C ALA A 25 -22.10 7.72 -5.21
N THR A 26 -21.73 6.66 -5.92
CA THR A 26 -20.39 6.48 -6.53
C THR A 26 -20.51 6.08 -7.99
N ASP A 27 -19.43 6.14 -8.75
CA ASP A 27 -19.36 5.56 -10.10
C ASP A 27 -19.17 4.04 -10.08
N VAL A 28 -19.58 3.38 -11.18
CA VAL A 28 -19.50 1.92 -11.33
C VAL A 28 -18.07 1.40 -11.27
N SER A 29 -17.09 2.16 -11.78
CA SER A 29 -15.69 1.73 -11.77
C SER A 29 -15.16 1.69 -10.34
N ASN A 30 -15.47 2.69 -9.52
CA ASN A 30 -15.10 2.70 -8.11
C ASN A 30 -15.82 1.59 -7.32
N TYR A 31 -17.12 1.36 -7.57
CA TYR A 31 -17.82 0.23 -6.95
C TYR A 31 -17.24 -1.12 -7.39
N SER A 32 -16.90 -1.28 -8.66
CA SER A 32 -16.27 -2.48 -9.19
C SER A 32 -14.93 -2.77 -8.51
N ARG A 33 -14.09 -1.73 -8.34
CA ARG A 33 -12.81 -1.80 -7.61
C ARG A 33 -13.00 -2.12 -6.12
N LYS A 34 -14.09 -1.64 -5.51
CA LYS A 34 -14.47 -2.00 -4.14
C LYS A 34 -14.87 -3.47 -4.02
N GLU A 35 -15.69 -3.96 -4.94
CA GLU A 35 -16.15 -5.35 -4.96
C GLU A 35 -15.01 -6.34 -5.34
N SER A 36 -14.05 -5.93 -6.18
CA SER A 36 -12.81 -6.69 -6.45
C SER A 36 -11.81 -6.63 -5.30
N GLY A 37 -12.01 -5.73 -4.33
CA GLY A 37 -11.12 -5.51 -3.20
C GLY A 37 -9.81 -4.80 -3.57
N ASP A 38 -9.81 -4.03 -4.65
CA ASP A 38 -8.73 -3.09 -5.01
C ASP A 38 -8.83 -1.77 -4.23
N VAL A 39 -10.04 -1.42 -3.79
CA VAL A 39 -10.34 -0.24 -2.96
C VAL A 39 -11.10 -0.70 -1.72
N ALA A 40 -10.72 -0.20 -0.55
CA ALA A 40 -11.41 -0.51 0.69
C ALA A 40 -12.83 0.08 0.70
N ILE A 41 -13.78 -0.68 1.25
CA ILE A 41 -15.15 -0.20 1.46
C ILE A 41 -15.24 0.43 2.85
N ARG A 42 -15.66 1.70 2.92
CA ARG A 42 -15.81 2.39 4.20
C ARG A 42 -17.00 1.83 4.98
N LYS A 43 -16.96 1.92 6.31
CA LYS A 43 -18.02 1.37 7.19
C LYS A 43 -19.43 1.88 6.84
N ASP A 44 -19.58 3.17 6.56
CA ASP A 44 -20.84 3.78 6.15
C ASP A 44 -21.31 3.28 4.77
N GLU A 45 -20.38 2.94 3.88
CA GLU A 45 -20.70 2.33 2.59
C GLU A 45 -21.19 0.90 2.76
N TRP A 46 -20.57 0.12 3.65
CA TRP A 46 -21.06 -1.20 4.03
C TRP A 46 -22.50 -1.13 4.54
N GLU A 47 -22.83 -0.16 5.40
CA GLU A 47 -24.18 0.02 5.94
C GLU A 47 -25.20 0.40 4.84
N LYS A 48 -24.79 1.20 3.84
CA LYS A 48 -25.66 1.55 2.71
C LYS A 48 -25.89 0.34 1.81
N ILE A 49 -24.83 -0.40 1.49
CA ILE A 49 -24.91 -1.60 0.64
C ILE A 49 -25.78 -2.67 1.31
N ALA A 50 -25.62 -2.90 2.62
CA ALA A 50 -26.45 -3.84 3.38
C ALA A 50 -27.94 -3.45 3.34
N ARG A 51 -28.24 -2.16 3.50
CA ARG A 51 -29.61 -1.62 3.38
C ARG A 51 -30.18 -1.81 1.98
N PHE A 52 -29.40 -1.53 0.94
CA PHE A 52 -29.81 -1.72 -0.45
C PHE A 52 -30.10 -3.18 -0.80
N LEU A 53 -29.27 -4.10 -0.30
CA LEU A 53 -29.41 -5.52 -0.55
C LEU A 53 -30.44 -6.20 0.37
N GLU A 54 -30.99 -5.46 1.35
CA GLU A 54 -31.90 -5.94 2.39
C GLU A 54 -31.34 -7.16 3.11
N VAL A 55 -30.12 -7.04 3.62
CA VAL A 55 -29.41 -8.09 4.37
C VAL A 55 -28.68 -7.48 5.57
N PRO A 56 -28.44 -8.25 6.64
CA PRO A 56 -27.54 -7.81 7.70
C PRO A 56 -26.12 -7.58 7.17
N MET A 57 -25.39 -6.63 7.75
CA MET A 57 -24.03 -6.29 7.32
C MET A 57 -23.10 -7.51 7.40
N GLU A 58 -23.29 -8.34 8.44
CA GLU A 58 -22.50 -9.53 8.74
C GLU A 58 -22.54 -10.57 7.60
N GLU A 59 -23.61 -10.58 6.80
CA GLU A 59 -23.76 -11.50 5.66
C GLU A 59 -22.88 -11.11 4.47
N ILE A 60 -22.61 -9.81 4.29
CA ILE A 60 -21.81 -9.28 3.18
C ILE A 60 -20.40 -8.85 3.59
N TYR A 61 -20.17 -8.62 4.88
CA TYR A 61 -18.91 -8.09 5.39
C TYR A 61 -17.79 -9.14 5.35
N GLU A 62 -16.66 -8.69 4.82
CA GLU A 62 -15.40 -9.42 4.78
C GLU A 62 -14.29 -8.48 5.23
N GLU A 63 -13.53 -8.92 6.24
CA GLU A 63 -12.44 -8.16 6.82
C GLU A 63 -11.44 -7.73 5.72
N GLU A 64 -10.98 -6.50 5.81
CA GLU A 64 -9.93 -6.03 4.93
C GLU A 64 -8.61 -6.61 5.45
N GLU A 65 -8.06 -7.60 4.75
CA GLU A 65 -6.63 -7.85 4.86
C GLU A 65 -5.92 -6.56 4.52
N ALA A 66 -5.05 -6.08 5.41
CA ALA A 66 -4.23 -4.90 5.17
C ALA A 66 -3.31 -5.16 3.98
N LYS A 67 -3.81 -4.97 2.76
CA LYS A 67 -3.00 -4.85 1.57
C LYS A 67 -2.18 -3.59 1.81
N GLN A 68 -0.88 -3.76 2.04
CA GLN A 68 0.07 -2.67 1.90
C GLN A 68 0.01 -2.25 0.42
N ILE A 69 -0.86 -1.28 0.12
CA ILE A 69 -0.91 -0.67 -1.19
C ILE A 69 0.33 0.23 -1.27
N ASN A 70 1.45 -0.35 -1.67
CA ASN A 70 2.58 0.43 -2.16
C ASN A 70 2.14 1.01 -3.50
N ASN A 71 1.50 2.18 -3.49
CA ASN A 71 1.30 2.98 -4.69
C ASN A 71 2.69 3.39 -5.20
N PHE A 72 3.35 2.51 -5.96
CA PHE A 72 4.40 2.86 -6.91
C PHE A 72 3.74 3.58 -8.09
N ASP A 73 3.04 4.69 -7.82
CA ASP A 73 2.68 5.61 -8.89
C ASP A 73 4.01 6.19 -9.38
N ASN A 74 4.41 5.76 -10.58
CA ASN A 74 5.51 6.36 -11.31
C ASN A 74 5.22 7.86 -11.43
N ILE A 75 5.88 8.67 -10.60
CA ILE A 75 6.00 10.11 -10.80
C ILE A 75 6.98 10.32 -11.96
N THR A 76 6.54 9.94 -13.16
CA THR A 76 7.15 10.32 -14.45
C THR A 76 6.16 11.15 -15.27
N GLY A 77 5.19 11.76 -14.60
CA GLY A 77 4.31 12.78 -15.15
C GLY A 77 4.70 14.16 -14.61
N SER A 78 5.53 14.87 -15.37
CA SER A 78 5.71 16.31 -15.25
C SER A 78 4.36 17.04 -15.17
N SER A 79 4.35 18.15 -14.42
CA SER A 79 3.29 19.18 -14.29
C SER A 79 2.21 18.92 -13.24
N GLY A 80 2.22 19.73 -12.18
CA GLY A 80 1.09 19.84 -11.26
C GLY A 80 1.49 20.25 -9.86
N PHE A 81 1.57 21.55 -9.66
CA PHE A 81 1.65 22.23 -8.38
C PHE A 81 0.76 21.58 -7.28
N GLY A 82 1.38 21.36 -6.11
CA GLY A 82 0.71 21.38 -4.82
C GLY A 82 0.09 20.06 -4.37
N ASN A 83 0.82 19.31 -3.55
CA ASN A 83 0.23 18.64 -2.39
C ASN A 83 1.25 18.54 -1.26
N ASN A 84 0.96 19.24 -0.17
CA ASN A 84 1.60 19.10 1.13
C ASN A 84 1.31 17.68 1.65
N ILE A 85 2.30 16.78 1.60
CA ILE A 85 2.24 15.52 2.34
C ILE A 85 3.34 15.58 3.40
N ASN A 86 2.99 16.15 4.56
CA ASN A 86 3.66 15.92 5.84
C ASN A 86 3.36 14.49 6.30
N GLY A 87 3.87 13.52 5.56
CA GLY A 87 3.91 12.12 5.94
C GLY A 87 5.35 11.68 5.70
N ASN A 88 6.03 11.27 6.75
CA ASN A 88 7.41 10.81 6.70
C ASN A 88 7.52 9.70 5.63
N LEU A 89 8.01 10.03 4.43
CA LEU A 89 8.28 9.08 3.35
C LEU A 89 9.50 8.25 3.77
N TYR A 90 9.29 7.28 4.65
CA TYR A 90 10.26 6.22 4.84
C TYR A 90 10.21 5.34 3.60
N CYS A 91 11.08 5.64 2.64
CA CYS A 91 11.44 4.70 1.60
C CYS A 91 12.10 3.49 2.28
N ASN A 92 11.35 2.39 2.42
CA ASN A 92 11.92 1.11 2.81
C ASN A 92 12.83 0.63 1.68
N VAL A 93 14.12 0.99 1.76
CA VAL A 93 15.16 0.49 0.86
C VAL A 93 15.33 -1.00 1.15
N PRO A 94 15.09 -1.90 0.17
CA PRO A 94 15.32 -3.33 0.36
C PRO A 94 16.76 -3.60 0.84
N GLU A 95 16.89 -4.42 1.88
CA GLU A 95 18.18 -4.70 2.54
C GLU A 95 19.27 -5.17 1.56
N PHE A 96 18.89 -5.98 0.55
CA PHE A 96 19.82 -6.48 -0.45
C PHE A 96 20.49 -5.37 -1.30
N LEU A 97 19.85 -4.20 -1.44
CA LEU A 97 20.44 -3.06 -2.15
C LEU A 97 21.48 -2.32 -1.30
N LEU A 98 21.48 -2.54 0.02
CA LEU A 98 22.44 -1.96 0.96
C LEU A 98 23.65 -2.87 1.18
N GLU A 99 23.59 -4.14 0.77
CA GLU A 99 24.64 -5.12 1.03
C GLU A 99 25.99 -4.68 0.44
N SER A 100 26.00 -4.26 -0.83
CA SER A 100 27.23 -3.78 -1.49
C SER A 100 27.82 -2.53 -0.82
N GLN A 101 26.97 -1.67 -0.26
CA GLN A 101 27.40 -0.48 0.48
C GLN A 101 27.99 -0.88 1.84
N ARG A 102 27.40 -1.87 2.52
CA ARG A 102 27.90 -2.40 3.80
C ARG A 102 29.28 -3.03 3.63
N GLU A 103 29.45 -3.87 2.62
CA GLU A 103 30.75 -4.49 2.28
C GLU A 103 31.82 -3.43 2.04
N LEU A 104 31.51 -2.39 1.26
CA LEU A 104 32.44 -1.29 0.99
C LEU A 104 32.81 -0.54 2.27
N ILE A 105 31.83 -0.25 3.14
CA ILE A 105 32.08 0.41 4.42
C ILE A 105 33.00 -0.43 5.30
N GLU A 106 32.82 -1.76 5.32
CA GLU A 106 33.68 -2.65 6.10
C GLU A 106 35.11 -2.66 5.56
N MET A 107 35.29 -2.75 4.24
CA MET A 107 36.62 -2.66 3.62
C MET A 107 37.33 -1.36 3.96
N LEU A 108 36.64 -0.22 3.85
CA LEU A 108 37.19 1.10 4.17
C LEU A 108 37.56 1.23 5.65
N LYS A 109 36.78 0.64 6.56
CA LYS A 109 37.10 0.64 7.99
C LYS A 109 38.37 -0.17 8.30
N LYS A 110 38.51 -1.36 7.69
CA LYS A 110 39.72 -2.19 7.84
C LYS A 110 40.97 -1.46 7.33
N GLU A 111 40.85 -0.81 6.17
CA GLU A 111 41.98 -0.07 5.60
C GLU A 111 42.39 1.12 6.46
N ASN A 112 41.43 1.88 6.99
CA ASN A 112 41.72 2.96 7.93
C ASN A 112 42.43 2.47 9.19
N GLN A 113 42.03 1.32 9.74
CA GLN A 113 42.69 0.74 10.90
C GLN A 113 44.14 0.36 10.57
N ARG A 114 44.39 -0.29 9.42
CA ARG A 114 45.73 -0.65 8.95
C ARG A 114 46.63 0.58 8.83
N LEU A 115 46.14 1.63 8.18
CA LEU A 115 46.87 2.89 8.02
C LEU A 115 47.14 3.58 9.36
N GLN A 116 46.21 3.53 10.31
CA GLN A 116 46.41 4.09 11.65
C GLN A 116 47.50 3.33 12.43
N GLU A 117 47.54 2.01 12.32
CA GLU A 117 48.59 1.18 12.94
C GLU A 117 49.96 1.45 12.32
N GLU A 118 50.03 1.60 11.00
CA GLU A 118 51.26 1.96 10.27
C GLU A 118 51.76 3.37 10.65
N ILE A 119 50.87 4.36 10.72
CA ILE A 119 51.23 5.70 11.20
C ILE A 119 51.74 5.64 12.64
N LYS A 120 51.14 4.81 13.50
CA LYS A 120 51.57 4.66 14.89
C LYS A 120 52.93 3.99 15.00
N SER A 121 53.23 2.99 14.18
CA SER A 121 54.54 2.34 14.17
C SER A 121 55.62 3.28 13.65
N LEU A 122 55.34 4.04 12.59
CA LEU A 122 56.26 5.04 12.03
C LEU A 122 56.51 6.23 12.97
N LYS A 123 55.52 6.64 13.77
CA LYS A 123 55.68 7.72 14.77
C LYS A 123 56.41 7.27 16.04
N ASN A 124 56.46 5.97 16.30
CA ASN A 124 57.15 5.38 17.45
C ASN A 124 58.58 4.89 17.11
N GLN A 125 59.00 5.01 15.85
CA GLN A 125 60.39 4.96 15.41
C GLN A 125 61.04 6.34 15.53
#